data_AF-A0A941HKU5-F1
#
_entry.id   AF-A0A941HKU5-F1
#
_cell.length_a   1.000
_cell.length_b   1.000
_cell.length_c   1.000
_cell.angle_alpha   90.00
_cell.angle_beta   90.00
_cell.angle_gamma   90.00
#
_symmetry.space_group_name_H-M   'P 1'
#
loop_
_entity.id
_entity.type
_entity.pdbx_description
1 polymer ?
#
loop_
_entity_poly.entity_id
_entity_poly.type
_entity_poly.pdbx_seq_one_letter_code
_entity_poly.pdbx_strand_id
1 'polypeptide(L)'
;MKTLSKLTVIATVLFFVSCKQNPAEAPEHKAMVEKHQEMETSHEAMAKEHNTMKDDHQQMVNAHKAIENDSIHLVTEKSHTALLAKHGELITAHKALIEKHAELEAKHASGEMTLEQMTAEHESMKAEHENMEKEHQSIAAEHKKITEEDQKMMKEDKEKAAEEGGDQK
;
A
#
# COMPACT_ATOMS: atom_id res chain seq x y z
N MET A 1 -60.23 25.86 54.73
CA MET A 1 -58.82 26.29 54.79
C MET A 1 -57.96 25.17 55.33
N LYS A 2 -56.80 24.93 54.70
CA LYS A 2 -55.69 24.01 55.07
C LYS A 2 -55.95 22.51 54.80
N THR A 3 -55.71 22.06 53.57
CA THR A 3 -54.46 21.46 53.00
C THR A 3 -54.05 20.16 53.67
N LEU A 4 -54.03 19.07 52.89
CA LEU A 4 -53.00 18.02 52.95
C LEU A 4 -53.19 17.04 51.79
N SER A 5 -52.06 16.71 51.16
CA SER A 5 -51.80 15.47 50.41
C SER A 5 -52.51 15.32 49.05
N LYS A 6 -51.84 15.09 47.92
CA LYS A 6 -50.72 14.17 47.72
C LYS A 6 -49.77 14.68 46.64
N LEU A 7 -48.48 14.49 46.94
CA LEU A 7 -47.33 14.65 46.06
C LEU A 7 -47.43 13.56 44.96
N THR A 8 -47.86 13.91 43.76
CA THR A 8 -47.69 13.03 42.60
C THR A 8 -46.27 13.23 42.09
N VAL A 9 -45.34 12.47 42.67
CA VAL A 9 -43.99 12.31 42.14
C VAL A 9 -44.14 11.56 40.81
N ILE A 10 -43.99 12.28 39.70
CA ILE A 10 -43.78 11.67 38.39
C ILE A 10 -42.40 11.03 38.47
N ALA A 11 -42.36 9.73 38.77
CA ALA A 11 -41.16 8.93 38.65
C ALA A 11 -40.83 8.83 37.16
N THR A 12 -40.02 9.77 36.67
CA THR A 12 -39.25 9.58 35.44
C THR A 12 -38.32 8.40 35.68
N VAL A 13 -38.78 7.22 35.29
CA VAL A 13 -37.94 6.02 35.19
C VAL A 13 -36.93 6.30 34.09
N LEU A 14 -35.83 6.96 34.47
CA LEU A 14 -34.59 6.91 33.73
C LEU A 14 -34.14 5.45 33.74
N PHE A 15 -34.53 4.71 32.71
CA PHE A 15 -33.85 3.48 32.31
C PHE A 15 -32.43 3.91 31.90
N PHE A 16 -31.53 4.02 32.88
CA PHE A 16 -30.11 3.90 32.62
C PHE A 16 -29.88 2.46 32.22
N VAL A 17 -30.13 2.17 30.94
CA VAL A 17 -29.59 0.98 30.29
C VAL A 17 -28.09 1.21 30.32
N SER A 18 -27.44 0.68 31.35
CA SER A 18 -25.99 0.54 31.42
C SER A 18 -25.59 -0.49 30.37
N CYS A 19 -25.65 -0.10 29.10
CA CYS A 19 -25.08 -0.88 28.02
C CYS A 19 -23.56 -0.75 28.14
N LYS A 20 -22.90 -1.81 28.58
CA LYS A 20 -21.53 -2.09 28.14
C LYS A 20 -21.60 -2.35 26.62
N GLN A 21 -21.72 -1.29 25.82
CA GLN A 21 -21.62 -1.40 24.37
C GLN A 21 -20.19 -1.83 24.06
N ASN A 22 -20.06 -2.87 23.22
CA ASN A 22 -18.77 -3.30 22.70
C ASN A 22 -18.14 -2.10 21.96
N PRO A 23 -16.95 -1.62 22.34
CA PRO A 23 -16.28 -0.52 21.65
C PRO A 23 -16.07 -0.76 20.15
N ALA A 24 -15.98 -2.03 19.72
CA ALA A 24 -15.89 -2.38 18.30
C ALA A 24 -17.15 -2.01 17.48
N GLU A 25 -18.29 -1.83 18.16
CA GLU A 25 -19.56 -1.42 17.56
C GLU A 25 -19.79 0.10 17.64
N ALA A 26 -18.82 0.86 18.16
CA ALA A 26 -18.88 2.32 18.14
C ALA A 26 -18.89 2.81 16.68
N PRO A 27 -19.75 3.79 16.32
CA PRO A 27 -19.74 4.38 14.98
C PRO A 27 -18.37 4.91 14.55
N GLU A 28 -17.61 5.45 15.50
CA GLU A 28 -16.25 5.92 15.31
C GLU A 28 -15.33 4.78 14.85
N HIS A 29 -15.41 3.62 15.52
CA HIS A 29 -14.62 2.45 15.14
C HIS A 29 -15.02 1.91 13.76
N LYS A 30 -16.33 1.83 13.46
CA LYS A 30 -16.80 1.39 12.13
C LYS A 30 -16.28 2.30 11.00
N ALA A 31 -16.26 3.62 11.21
CA ALA A 31 -15.69 4.55 10.25
C ALA A 31 -14.18 4.34 10.04
N MET A 32 -13.44 4.02 11.11
CA MET A 32 -12.01 3.68 10.99
C MET A 32 -11.78 2.38 10.22
N VAL A 33 -12.64 1.37 10.40
CA VAL A 33 -12.62 0.11 9.63
C VAL A 33 -12.90 0.36 8.15
N GLU A 34 -13.87 1.22 7.80
CA GLU A 34 -14.11 1.58 6.40
C GLU A 34 -12.87 2.23 5.76
N LYS A 35 -12.21 3.16 6.48
CA LYS A 35 -10.94 3.75 6.02
C LYS A 35 -9.82 2.73 5.91
N HIS A 36 -9.83 1.74 6.78
CA HIS A 36 -8.88 0.66 6.72
C HIS A 36 -9.03 -0.18 5.45
N GLN A 37 -10.25 -0.58 5.10
CA GLN A 37 -10.53 -1.33 3.88
C GLN A 37 -10.14 -0.56 2.61
N GLU A 38 -10.29 0.77 2.60
CA GLU A 38 -9.77 1.63 1.52
C GLU A 38 -8.25 1.50 1.40
N MET A 39 -7.51 1.50 2.53
CA MET A 39 -6.05 1.34 2.55
C MET A 39 -5.61 -0.04 2.06
N GLU A 40 -6.28 -1.11 2.50
CA GLU A 40 -5.98 -2.47 2.03
C GLU A 40 -6.16 -2.61 0.51
N THR A 41 -7.25 -2.05 -0.02
CA THR A 41 -7.50 -2.01 -1.46
C THR A 41 -6.38 -1.27 -2.21
N SER A 42 -5.88 -0.16 -1.64
CA SER A 42 -4.74 0.57 -2.19
C SER A 42 -3.46 -0.29 -2.17
N HIS A 43 -3.19 -1.02 -1.09
CA HIS A 43 -2.03 -1.92 -1.00
C HIS A 43 -2.07 -3.04 -2.05
N GLU A 44 -3.25 -3.63 -2.29
CA GLU A 44 -3.42 -4.62 -3.35
C GLU A 44 -3.16 -4.04 -4.74
N ALA A 45 -3.61 -2.82 -5.00
CA ALA A 45 -3.36 -2.13 -6.26
C ALA A 45 -1.86 -1.87 -6.47
N MET A 46 -1.16 -1.35 -5.46
CA MET A 46 0.30 -1.15 -5.49
C MET A 46 1.05 -2.47 -5.71
N ALA A 47 0.62 -3.56 -5.06
CA ALA A 47 1.23 -4.87 -5.26
C ALA A 47 1.05 -5.39 -6.70
N LYS A 48 -0.10 -5.16 -7.34
CA LYS A 48 -0.32 -5.48 -8.75
C LYS A 48 0.60 -4.66 -9.65
N GLU A 49 0.73 -3.35 -9.39
CA GLU A 49 1.59 -2.47 -10.16
C GLU A 49 3.06 -2.88 -10.08
N HIS A 50 3.56 -3.20 -8.88
CA HIS A 50 4.93 -3.70 -8.72
C HIS A 50 5.18 -5.03 -9.45
N ASN A 51 4.17 -5.90 -9.56
CA ASN A 51 4.30 -7.11 -10.38
C ASN A 51 4.42 -6.77 -11.87
N THR A 52 3.65 -5.80 -12.37
CA THR A 52 3.81 -5.31 -13.76
C THR A 52 5.21 -4.73 -13.98
N MET A 53 5.70 -3.87 -13.08
CA MET A 53 7.05 -3.29 -13.17
C MET A 53 8.13 -4.37 -13.18
N LYS A 54 7.95 -5.43 -12.39
CA LYS A 54 8.83 -6.59 -12.37
C LYS A 54 8.86 -7.30 -13.72
N ASP A 55 7.70 -7.49 -14.35
CA ASP A 55 7.63 -8.12 -15.67
C ASP A 55 8.28 -7.23 -16.75
N ASP A 56 8.08 -5.91 -16.69
CA ASP A 56 8.72 -4.94 -17.58
C ASP A 56 10.26 -5.01 -17.48
N HIS A 57 10.78 -4.97 -16.26
CA HIS A 57 12.22 -5.07 -16.01
C HIS A 57 12.80 -6.41 -16.49
N GLN A 58 12.05 -7.51 -16.34
CA GLN A 58 12.48 -8.80 -16.86
C GLN A 58 12.55 -8.82 -18.38
N GLN A 59 11.63 -8.12 -19.07
CA GLN A 59 11.68 -7.96 -20.52
C GLN A 59 12.90 -7.13 -20.96
N MET A 60 13.20 -6.03 -20.26
CA MET A 60 14.39 -5.20 -20.55
C MET A 60 15.69 -5.99 -20.40
N VAL A 61 15.83 -6.77 -19.32
CA VAL A 61 16.97 -7.67 -19.13
C VAL A 61 17.12 -8.65 -20.30
N ASN A 62 16.01 -9.22 -20.78
CA ASN A 62 16.04 -10.15 -21.91
C ASN A 62 16.41 -9.44 -23.22
N ALA A 63 15.94 -8.21 -23.43
CA ALA A 63 16.27 -7.41 -24.61
C ALA A 63 17.76 -7.09 -24.67
N HIS A 64 18.37 -6.67 -23.55
CA HIS A 64 19.79 -6.39 -23.49
C HIS A 64 20.66 -7.63 -23.71
N LYS A 65 20.24 -8.82 -23.23
CA LYS A 65 20.95 -10.08 -23.51
C LYS A 65 20.99 -10.44 -25.00
N ALA A 66 20.10 -9.90 -25.81
CA ALA A 66 20.04 -10.14 -27.25
C ALA A 66 20.93 -9.17 -28.07
N ILE A 67 21.48 -8.14 -27.44
CA ILE A 67 22.40 -7.17 -28.03
C ILE A 67 23.84 -7.58 -27.70
N GLU A 68 24.80 -7.20 -28.53
CA GLU A 68 26.22 -7.41 -28.23
C GLU A 68 26.57 -6.76 -26.88
N ASN A 69 27.12 -7.57 -25.98
CA ASN A 69 27.15 -7.29 -24.55
C ASN A 69 28.28 -6.31 -24.19
N ASP A 70 28.09 -5.05 -24.55
CA ASP A 70 29.03 -3.98 -24.22
C ASP A 70 28.96 -3.60 -22.73
N SER A 71 29.93 -2.78 -22.29
CA SER A 71 30.03 -2.40 -20.88
C SER A 71 28.81 -1.63 -20.35
N ILE A 72 28.05 -0.97 -21.22
CA ILE A 72 26.90 -0.14 -20.84
C ILE A 72 25.68 -1.03 -20.62
N HIS A 73 25.41 -1.98 -21.52
CA HIS A 73 24.31 -2.94 -21.37
C HIS A 73 24.45 -3.79 -20.10
N LEU A 74 25.66 -4.21 -19.75
CA LEU A 74 25.93 -4.94 -18.49
C LEU A 74 25.60 -4.10 -17.24
N VAL A 75 25.90 -2.80 -17.25
CA VAL A 75 25.58 -1.91 -16.14
C VAL A 75 24.07 -1.73 -16.03
N THR A 76 23.37 -1.57 -17.15
CA THR A 76 21.91 -1.45 -17.19
C THR A 76 21.22 -2.72 -16.72
N GLU A 77 21.66 -3.90 -17.17
CA GLU A 77 21.13 -5.20 -16.70
C GLU A 77 21.27 -5.35 -15.18
N LYS A 78 22.42 -4.95 -14.63
CA LYS A 78 22.67 -4.97 -13.18
C LYS A 78 21.74 -4.00 -12.44
N SER A 79 21.50 -2.82 -13.01
CA SER A 79 20.56 -1.83 -12.46
C SER A 79 19.13 -2.39 -12.41
N HIS A 80 18.65 -2.96 -13.53
CA HIS A 80 17.34 -3.60 -13.61
C HIS A 80 17.20 -4.75 -12.61
N THR A 81 18.24 -5.57 -12.46
CA THR A 81 18.25 -6.67 -11.49
C THR A 81 18.15 -6.17 -10.04
N ALA A 82 18.84 -5.07 -9.71
CA ALA A 82 18.76 -4.47 -8.38
C ALA A 82 17.35 -3.94 -8.08
N LEU A 83 16.66 -3.37 -9.08
CA LEU A 83 15.28 -2.90 -8.95
C LEU A 83 14.28 -4.04 -8.79
N LEU A 84 14.45 -5.12 -9.55
CA LEU A 84 13.66 -6.34 -9.38
C LEU A 84 13.72 -6.85 -7.93
N ALA A 85 14.91 -6.82 -7.32
CA ALA A 85 15.07 -7.18 -5.91
C ALA A 85 14.33 -6.23 -4.97
N LYS A 86 14.49 -4.91 -5.14
CA LYS A 86 13.76 -3.88 -4.35
C LYS A 86 12.24 -4.05 -4.46
N HIS A 87 11.71 -4.26 -5.66
CA HIS A 87 10.27 -4.51 -5.87
C HIS A 87 9.81 -5.78 -5.13
N GLY A 88 10.60 -6.85 -5.15
CA GLY A 88 10.29 -8.08 -4.43
C GLY A 88 10.23 -7.88 -2.91
N GLU A 89 11.19 -7.12 -2.36
CA GLU A 89 11.19 -6.75 -0.94
C GLU A 89 9.95 -5.94 -0.57
N LEU A 90 9.57 -4.97 -1.40
CA LEU A 90 8.41 -4.12 -1.14
C LEU A 90 7.08 -4.89 -1.22
N ILE A 91 6.91 -5.78 -2.21
CA ILE A 91 5.75 -6.68 -2.29
C ILE A 91 5.65 -7.54 -1.02
N THR A 92 6.79 -8.00 -0.49
CA THR A 92 6.84 -8.80 0.73
C THR A 92 6.45 -7.96 1.95
N ALA A 93 6.97 -6.74 2.07
CA ALA A 93 6.61 -5.81 3.13
C ALA A 93 5.12 -5.46 3.11
N HIS A 94 4.55 -5.20 1.93
CA HIS A 94 3.12 -4.90 1.78
C HIS A 94 2.25 -6.07 2.24
N LYS A 95 2.59 -7.31 1.86
CA LYS A 95 1.86 -8.51 2.30
C LYS A 95 1.90 -8.67 3.81
N ALA A 96 3.08 -8.54 4.41
CA ALA A 96 3.23 -8.62 5.86
C ALA A 96 2.41 -7.55 6.59
N LEU A 97 2.29 -6.35 6.00
CA LEU A 97 1.48 -5.29 6.58
C LEU A 97 -0.02 -5.61 6.52
N ILE A 98 -0.52 -6.08 5.36
CA ILE A 98 -1.91 -6.52 5.21
C ILE A 98 -2.23 -7.64 6.21
N GLU A 99 -1.33 -8.62 6.39
CA GLU A 99 -1.51 -9.68 7.39
C GLU A 99 -1.57 -9.14 8.82
N LYS A 100 -0.65 -8.25 9.20
CA LYS A 100 -0.66 -7.58 10.51
C LYS A 100 -1.96 -6.81 10.74
N HIS A 101 -2.43 -6.12 9.71
CA HIS A 101 -3.64 -5.31 9.73
C HIS A 101 -4.89 -6.19 9.92
N ALA A 102 -5.00 -7.31 9.21
CA ALA A 102 -6.06 -8.30 9.42
C ALA A 102 -6.04 -8.91 10.85
N GLU A 103 -4.86 -9.15 11.43
CA GLU A 103 -4.73 -9.59 12.83
C GLU A 103 -5.26 -8.54 13.82
N LEU A 104 -5.01 -7.25 13.56
CA LEU A 104 -5.53 -6.15 14.37
C LEU A 104 -7.05 -6.06 14.29
N GLU A 105 -7.65 -6.20 13.10
CA GLU A 105 -9.11 -6.23 12.95
C GLU A 105 -9.74 -7.39 13.73
N ALA A 106 -9.14 -8.58 13.67
CA ALA A 106 -9.59 -9.74 14.45
C ALA A 106 -9.51 -9.48 15.96
N LYS A 107 -8.45 -8.79 16.41
CA LYS A 107 -8.28 -8.37 17.80
C LYS A 107 -9.33 -7.33 18.21
N HIS A 108 -9.64 -6.37 17.35
CA HIS A 108 -10.69 -5.37 17.61
C HIS A 108 -12.06 -6.03 17.78
N ALA A 109 -12.36 -7.02 16.94
CA ALA A 109 -13.61 -7.78 16.99
C ALA A 109 -13.82 -8.57 18.31
N SER A 110 -12.77 -8.83 19.09
CA SER A 110 -12.88 -9.49 20.39
C SER A 110 -13.70 -8.69 21.43
N GLY A 111 -13.78 -7.36 21.26
CA GLY A 111 -14.41 -6.45 22.22
C GLY A 111 -13.66 -6.30 23.54
N GLU A 112 -12.44 -6.82 23.65
CA GLU A 112 -11.58 -6.71 24.84
C GLU A 112 -10.76 -5.42 24.87
N MET A 113 -10.83 -4.63 23.80
CA MET A 113 -10.09 -3.38 23.64
C MET A 113 -10.96 -2.15 23.86
N THR A 114 -10.35 -1.11 24.40
CA THR A 114 -10.98 0.22 24.51
C THR A 114 -10.96 0.95 23.18
N LEU A 115 -11.87 1.90 22.99
CA LEU A 115 -11.90 2.74 21.79
C LEU A 115 -10.61 3.55 21.64
N GLU A 116 -10.03 4.01 22.75
CA GLU A 116 -8.76 4.74 22.77
C GLU A 116 -7.60 3.88 22.26
N GLN A 117 -7.54 2.60 22.65
CA GLN A 117 -6.53 1.66 22.14
C GLN A 117 -6.71 1.38 20.65
N MET A 118 -7.95 1.14 20.20
CA MET A 118 -8.25 0.94 18.78
C MET A 118 -7.86 2.17 17.95
N THR A 119 -8.18 3.38 18.44
CA THR A 119 -7.82 4.64 17.79
C THR A 119 -6.31 4.79 17.65
N ALA A 120 -5.55 4.50 18.71
CA ALA A 120 -4.09 4.57 18.65
C ALA A 120 -3.49 3.57 17.64
N GLU A 121 -4.06 2.36 17.56
CA GLU A 121 -3.65 1.37 16.55
C GLU A 121 -4.00 1.84 15.13
N HIS A 122 -5.17 2.43 14.90
CA HIS A 122 -5.52 3.01 13.59
C HIS A 122 -4.61 4.16 13.17
N GLU A 123 -4.21 5.05 14.08
CA GLU A 123 -3.23 6.11 13.78
C GLU A 123 -1.86 5.52 13.41
N SER A 124 -1.44 4.43 14.07
CA SER A 124 -0.24 3.70 13.67
C SER A 124 -0.36 3.12 12.26
N MET A 125 -1.49 2.49 11.93
CA MET A 125 -1.73 1.91 10.61
C MET A 125 -1.74 2.99 9.51
N LYS A 126 -2.32 4.16 9.79
CA LYS A 126 -2.29 5.30 8.88
C LYS A 126 -0.86 5.79 8.62
N ALA A 127 -0.03 5.90 9.65
CA ALA A 127 1.37 6.29 9.48
C ALA A 127 2.16 5.27 8.64
N GLU A 128 1.88 3.97 8.82
CA GLU A 128 2.46 2.90 8.01
C GLU A 128 2.03 3.02 6.54
N HIS A 129 0.73 3.25 6.29
CA HIS A 129 0.19 3.48 4.95
C HIS A 129 0.85 4.69 4.26
N GLU A 130 0.95 5.83 4.94
CA GLU A 130 1.60 7.04 4.41
C GLU A 130 3.09 6.83 4.08
N ASN A 131 3.78 5.99 4.85
CA ASN A 131 5.17 5.63 4.53
C ASN A 131 5.25 4.79 3.26
N MET A 132 4.39 3.78 3.13
CA MET A 132 4.37 2.93 1.94
C MET A 132 3.98 3.69 0.67
N GLU A 133 3.03 4.63 0.76
CA GLU A 133 2.67 5.46 -0.39
C GLU A 133 3.86 6.30 -0.89
N LYS A 134 4.69 6.82 0.02
CA LYS A 134 5.94 7.52 -0.34
C LYS A 134 6.96 6.60 -0.99
N GLU A 135 7.14 5.39 -0.46
CA GLU A 135 8.05 4.39 -1.04
C GLU A 135 7.59 3.97 -2.43
N HIS A 136 6.30 3.72 -2.61
CA HIS A 136 5.70 3.41 -3.90
C HIS A 136 5.90 4.55 -4.91
N GLN A 137 5.64 5.81 -4.53
CA GLN A 137 5.88 6.97 -5.39
C GLN A 137 7.35 7.09 -5.81
N SER A 138 8.28 6.88 -4.88
CA SER A 138 9.72 6.90 -5.17
C SER A 138 10.11 5.85 -6.21
N ILE A 139 9.59 4.63 -6.05
CA ILE A 139 9.88 3.51 -6.93
C ILE A 139 9.21 3.68 -8.30
N ALA A 140 7.97 4.16 -8.36
CA ALA A 140 7.30 4.47 -9.62
C ALA A 140 8.06 5.54 -10.42
N ALA A 141 8.62 6.55 -9.73
CA ALA A 141 9.47 7.55 -10.37
C ALA A 141 10.81 6.95 -10.86
N GLU A 142 11.45 6.09 -10.07
CA GLU A 142 12.68 5.38 -10.45
C GLU A 142 12.43 4.47 -11.68
N HIS A 143 11.34 3.70 -11.66
CA HIS A 143 10.89 2.86 -12.76
C HIS A 143 10.70 3.68 -14.05
N LYS A 144 9.95 4.78 -13.99
CA LYS A 144 9.72 5.65 -15.15
C LYS A 144 11.02 6.15 -15.75
N LYS A 145 11.93 6.68 -14.92
CA LYS A 145 13.22 7.21 -15.36
C LYS A 145 14.02 6.14 -16.11
N ILE A 146 14.06 4.94 -15.58
CA ILE A 146 14.85 3.85 -16.15
C ILE A 146 14.24 3.33 -17.43
N THR A 147 12.91 3.22 -17.51
CA THR A 147 12.22 2.90 -18.76
C THR A 147 12.55 3.91 -19.86
N GLU A 148 12.60 5.20 -19.54
CA GLU A 148 12.96 6.25 -20.51
C GLU A 148 14.44 6.14 -20.94
N GLU A 149 15.35 5.84 -20.01
CA GLU A 149 16.77 5.63 -20.28
C GLU A 149 17.01 4.38 -21.16
N ASP A 150 16.33 3.27 -20.85
CA ASP A 150 16.33 2.01 -21.62
C ASP A 150 15.83 2.24 -23.05
N GLN A 151 14.69 2.90 -23.21
CA GLN A 151 14.12 3.20 -24.53
C GLN A 151 15.07 4.05 -25.39
N LYS A 152 15.74 5.04 -24.78
CA LYS A 152 16.72 5.88 -25.47
C LYS A 152 17.90 5.06 -25.95
N MET A 153 18.48 4.23 -25.09
CA MET A 153 19.61 3.35 -25.41
C MET A 153 19.26 2.41 -26.56
N MET A 154 18.14 1.70 -26.44
CA MET A 154 17.67 0.75 -27.47
C MET A 154 17.39 1.42 -28.82
N LYS A 155 17.05 2.71 -28.83
CA LYS A 155 16.89 3.49 -30.07
C LYS A 155 18.24 3.84 -30.70
N GLU A 156 19.20 4.27 -29.88
CA GLU A 156 20.56 4.57 -30.34
C GLU A 156 21.25 3.32 -30.93
N ASP A 157 21.06 2.14 -30.32
CA ASP A 157 21.65 0.90 -30.83
C ASP A 157 21.03 0.47 -32.17
N LYS A 158 19.73 0.68 -32.34
CA LYS A 158 19.05 0.46 -33.64
C LYS A 158 19.55 1.41 -34.72
N GLU A 159 19.81 2.67 -34.37
CA GLU A 159 20.35 3.68 -35.29
C GLU A 159 21.78 3.32 -35.71
N LYS A 160 22.66 2.96 -34.75
CA LYS A 160 24.02 2.49 -35.05
C LYS A 160 24.03 1.25 -35.95
N ALA A 161 23.21 0.25 -35.63
CA ALA A 161 23.11 -0.97 -36.44
C ALA A 161 22.63 -0.69 -37.89
N ALA A 162 21.77 0.32 -38.07
CA ALA A 162 21.30 0.73 -39.40
C ALA A 162 22.37 1.50 -40.19
N GLU A 163 23.20 2.29 -39.51
CA GLU A 163 24.34 3.00 -40.13
C GLU A 163 25.46 2.03 -40.53
N GLU A 164 25.83 1.09 -39.66
CA GLU A 164 26.87 0.08 -39.94
C GLU A 164 26.45 -0.94 -41.00
N GLY A 165 25.15 -1.28 -41.07
CA GLY A 165 24.61 -2.14 -42.13
C GLY A 165 24.44 -1.44 -43.49
N GLY A 166 24.47 -0.11 -43.53
CA GLY A 166 24.32 0.70 -44.74
C GLY A 166 25.60 0.87 -45.56
N ASP A 167 26.78 0.71 -44.96
CA ASP A 167 28.09 0.99 -45.57
C ASP A 167 28.70 -0.22 -46.31
N GLN A 168 27.97 -1.33 -46.41
CA GLN A 168 28.39 -2.55 -47.13
C GLN A 168 27.80 -2.69 -48.55
N LYS A 169 27.36 -1.60 -49.19
CA LYS A 169 26.74 -1.67 -50.53
C LYS A 169 27.45 -0.84 -51.59
#